data_AF-A0A969TEA7-F1
#
_entry.id   AF-A0A969TEA7-F1
#
_cell.length_a   1.000
_cell.length_b   1.000
_cell.length_c   1.000
_cell.angle_alpha   90.00
_cell.angle_beta   90.00
_cell.angle_gamma   90.00
#
_symmetry.space_group_name_H-M   'P 1'
#
loop_
_entity.id
_entity.type
_entity.pdbx_description
1 polymer ?
#
loop_
_entity_poly.entity_id
_entity_poly.type
_entity_poly.pdbx_seq_one_letter_code
_entity_poly.pdbx_strand_id
1 'polypeptide(L)'
;MPTLRPHKFIDGTKTYYVKLPDVYDNASHTIGNAFGLKLVTADTASEDEDGDGITVSEGLLTGKLIRVRLSYIVGTGLTAKRRTARVVCPIGVASKAIVKVLSEKYKGIEISSAGIPRRRRLG
;
A
#
# COMPACT_ATOMS: atom_id res chain seq x y z
N MET A 1 -3.55 20.08 3.49
CA MET A 1 -3.63 18.77 4.18
C MET A 1 -4.00 17.72 3.14
N PRO A 2 -3.47 16.49 3.22
CA PRO A 2 -3.83 15.47 2.24
C PRO A 2 -5.30 15.05 2.45
N THR A 3 -6.09 15.10 1.38
CA THR A 3 -7.48 14.61 1.33
C THR A 3 -7.50 13.12 1.67
N LEU A 4 -8.46 12.61 2.44
CA LEU A 4 -8.59 11.16 2.68
C LEU A 4 -9.64 10.58 1.73
N ARG A 5 -9.28 9.51 1.00
CA ARG A 5 -10.16 8.80 0.08
C ARG A 5 -10.50 7.38 0.57
N PRO A 6 -11.75 6.94 0.43
CA PRO A 6 -12.17 5.60 0.85
C PRO A 6 -11.62 4.53 -0.10
N HIS A 7 -11.11 3.44 0.47
CA HIS A 7 -10.62 2.27 -0.23
C HIS A 7 -11.25 1.01 0.35
N LYS A 8 -11.33 -0.05 -0.45
CA LYS A 8 -11.80 -1.36 0.00
C LYS A 8 -10.81 -2.48 -0.29
N PHE A 9 -10.81 -3.49 0.55
CA PHE A 9 -10.15 -4.78 0.32
C PHE A 9 -11.00 -5.91 0.86
N ILE A 10 -10.75 -7.12 0.34
CA ILE A 10 -11.45 -8.34 0.76
C ILE A 10 -10.44 -9.20 1.52
N ASP A 11 -10.87 -9.70 2.68
CA ASP A 11 -10.13 -10.69 3.47
C ASP A 11 -11.07 -11.84 3.82
N GLY A 12 -10.85 -13.00 3.18
CA GLY A 12 -11.78 -14.12 3.18
C GLY A 12 -13.11 -13.75 2.51
N THR A 13 -14.20 -13.80 3.26
CA THR A 13 -15.56 -13.45 2.82
C THR A 13 -16.00 -12.05 3.23
N LYS A 14 -15.15 -11.30 3.95
CA LYS A 14 -15.49 -9.97 4.47
C LYS A 14 -14.85 -8.86 3.64
N THR A 15 -15.64 -7.83 3.36
CA THR A 15 -15.18 -6.57 2.78
C THR A 15 -14.82 -5.60 3.90
N TYR A 16 -13.68 -4.92 3.77
CA TYR A 16 -13.22 -3.91 4.70
C TYR A 16 -13.04 -2.58 4.00
N TYR A 17 -13.51 -1.51 4.63
CA TYR A 17 -13.35 -0.15 4.13
C TYR A 17 -12.32 0.61 4.96
N VAL A 18 -11.34 1.24 4.30
CA VAL A 18 -10.26 2.01 4.93
C VAL A 18 -10.08 3.35 4.24
N LYS A 19 -9.89 4.41 5.02
CA LYS A 19 -9.61 5.76 4.48
C LYS A 19 -8.10 5.96 4.36
N LEU A 20 -7.62 6.34 3.17
CA LEU A 20 -6.20 6.57 2.86
C LEU A 20 -5.97 7.97 2.25
N PRO A 21 -4.86 8.64 2.56
CA PRO A 21 -4.49 9.93 1.95
C PRO A 21 -4.44 9.92 0.41
N ASP A 22 -4.83 11.04 -0.23
CA ASP A 22 -4.95 11.28 -1.69
C ASP A 22 -3.59 11.37 -2.41
N VAL A 23 -2.50 11.49 -1.66
CA VAL A 23 -1.13 11.44 -2.20
C VAL A 23 -0.81 10.08 -2.87
N TYR A 24 -1.78 9.14 -2.85
CA TYR A 24 -1.63 7.73 -3.12
C TYR A 24 -2.43 7.24 -4.33
N ASP A 25 -3.34 8.05 -4.89
CA ASP A 25 -4.26 7.65 -5.98
C ASP A 25 -3.93 8.32 -7.34
N ASN A 26 -2.81 9.04 -7.43
CA ASN A 26 -2.40 9.66 -8.68
C ASN A 26 -2.01 8.61 -9.72
N ALA A 27 -2.83 8.50 -10.76
CA ALA A 27 -2.72 7.55 -11.88
C ALA A 27 -1.36 7.55 -12.62
N SER A 28 -0.54 8.59 -12.45
CA SER A 28 0.81 8.69 -13.04
C SER A 28 1.91 7.97 -12.23
N HIS A 29 1.56 7.31 -11.12
CA HIS A 29 2.50 6.54 -10.29
C HIS A 29 2.02 5.07 -10.21
N THR A 30 2.70 4.18 -10.93
CA THR A 30 2.37 2.75 -11.10
C THR A 30 2.15 1.95 -9.80
N ILE A 31 2.69 2.41 -8.67
CA ILE A 31 2.32 1.96 -7.32
C ILE A 31 1.87 3.18 -6.53
N GLY A 32 0.57 3.27 -6.23
CA GLY A 32 0.07 4.10 -5.13
C GLY A 32 0.60 3.58 -3.78
N ASN A 33 0.50 4.33 -2.67
CA ASN A 33 0.93 3.81 -1.35
C ASN A 33 0.03 2.69 -0.80
N ALA A 34 -0.84 2.11 -1.64
CA ALA A 34 -1.75 1.03 -1.30
C ALA A 34 -1.64 -0.06 -2.38
N PHE A 35 -1.38 -1.31 -2.00
CA PHE A 35 -1.36 -2.45 -2.93
C PHE A 35 -2.47 -3.43 -2.58
N GLY A 36 -3.25 -3.84 -3.59
CA GLY A 36 -4.41 -4.73 -3.38
C GLY A 36 -5.59 -4.05 -2.68
N LEU A 37 -5.56 -2.73 -2.57
CA LEU A 37 -6.64 -1.87 -2.08
C LEU A 37 -7.24 -1.15 -3.27
N LYS A 38 -8.56 -1.19 -3.41
CA LYS A 38 -9.28 -0.55 -4.52
C LYS A 38 -9.91 0.75 -4.03
N LEU A 39 -9.75 1.83 -4.77
CA LEU A 39 -10.46 3.09 -4.51
C LEU A 39 -11.97 2.85 -4.60
N VAL A 40 -12.73 3.39 -3.66
CA VAL A 40 -14.20 3.38 -3.70
C VAL A 40 -14.65 4.67 -4.40
N THR A 41 -15.11 4.52 -5.64
CA THR A 41 -15.84 5.53 -6.41
C THR A 41 -17.35 5.31 -6.30
N ALA A 42 -18.15 6.32 -6.71
CA ALA A 42 -19.61 6.21 -6.74
C ALA A 42 -20.10 4.96 -7.50
N ASP A 43 -19.40 4.56 -8.56
CA ASP A 43 -19.74 3.37 -9.36
C ASP A 43 -19.36 2.03 -8.71
N THR A 44 -18.52 2.04 -7.68
CA THR A 44 -17.99 0.83 -7.01
C THR A 44 -18.50 0.66 -5.58
N ALA A 45 -19.25 1.64 -5.09
CA ALA A 45 -20.03 1.56 -3.87
C ALA A 45 -21.36 0.88 -4.21
N SER A 46 -21.40 -0.44 -4.12
CA SER A 46 -22.69 -1.16 -4.16
C SER A 46 -23.42 -0.92 -2.85
N GLU A 47 -24.70 -0.57 -2.92
CA GLU A 47 -25.57 -0.29 -1.76
C GLU A 47 -25.71 -1.50 -0.82
N ASP A 48 -25.37 -2.72 -1.28
CA ASP A 48 -25.51 -3.99 -0.55
C ASP A 48 -24.20 -4.58 0.01
N GLU A 49 -23.06 -3.90 -0.09
CA GLU A 49 -21.80 -4.41 0.49
C GLU A 49 -21.71 -4.08 1.99
N ASP A 50 -22.23 -4.98 2.83
CA ASP A 50 -21.95 -5.04 4.27
C ASP A 50 -20.45 -5.19 4.51
N GLY A 51 -19.75 -4.09 4.73
CA GLY A 51 -18.32 -4.09 5.00
C GLY A 51 -17.96 -3.32 6.25
N ASP A 52 -17.01 -3.87 6.99
CA ASP A 52 -16.54 -3.29 8.25
C ASP A 52 -15.61 -2.09 7.94
N GLY A 53 -15.98 -0.91 8.45
CA GLY A 53 -15.10 0.25 8.45
C GLY A 53 -13.94 0.04 9.43
N ILE A 54 -12.70 0.15 8.94
CA ILE A 54 -11.49 0.01 9.77
C ILE A 54 -10.48 1.11 9.45
N THR A 55 -9.85 1.66 10.48
CA THR A 55 -8.74 2.59 10.29
C THR A 55 -7.45 1.85 9.90
N VAL A 56 -6.50 2.55 9.28
CA VAL A 56 -5.18 1.96 8.97
C VAL A 56 -4.50 1.46 10.25
N SER A 57 -4.62 2.20 11.35
CA SER A 57 -4.01 1.83 12.64
C SER A 57 -4.60 0.54 13.19
N GLU A 58 -5.93 0.41 13.19
CA GLU A 58 -6.62 -0.81 13.63
C GLU A 58 -6.32 -1.99 12.70
N GLY A 59 -6.29 -1.78 11.38
CA GLY A 59 -5.95 -2.83 10.43
C GLY A 59 -4.53 -3.36 10.62
N LEU A 60 -3.57 -2.48 10.95
CA LEU A 60 -2.20 -2.88 11.27
C LEU A 60 -2.11 -3.59 12.64
N LEU A 61 -2.89 -3.14 13.63
CA LEU A 61 -2.91 -3.72 14.97
C LEU A 61 -3.52 -5.13 14.97
N THR A 62 -4.61 -5.32 14.22
CA THR A 62 -5.37 -6.58 14.11
C THR A 62 -4.76 -7.56 13.10
N GLY A 63 -3.67 -7.18 12.41
CA GLY A 63 -2.99 -8.03 11.43
C GLY A 63 -3.70 -8.17 10.09
N LYS A 64 -4.77 -7.40 9.82
CA LYS A 64 -5.47 -7.38 8.52
C LYS A 64 -4.67 -6.66 7.44
N LEU A 65 -3.95 -5.62 7.84
CA LEU A 65 -3.07 -4.84 6.99
C LEU A 65 -1.61 -5.05 7.40
N ILE A 66 -0.71 -4.88 6.43
CA ILE A 66 0.72 -4.89 6.64
C ILE A 66 1.39 -3.75 5.87
N ARG A 67 2.52 -3.26 6.39
CA ARG A 67 3.35 -2.30 5.68
C ARG A 67 4.45 -3.02 4.93
N VAL A 68 4.54 -2.81 3.63
CA VAL A 68 5.66 -3.22 2.80
C VAL A 68 6.61 -2.04 2.67
N ARG A 69 7.89 -2.27 2.95
CA ARG A 69 8.95 -1.29 2.71
C ARG A 69 9.46 -1.45 1.29
N LEU A 70 9.55 -0.33 0.58
CA LEU A 70 10.17 -0.22 -0.73
C LEU A 70 11.51 0.49 -0.58
N SER A 71 12.49 0.09 -1.38
CA SER A 71 13.75 0.81 -1.55
C SER A 71 13.97 1.11 -3.03
N TYR A 72 14.27 2.35 -3.36
CA TYR A 72 14.49 2.81 -4.73
C TYR A 72 15.71 3.73 -4.76
N ILE A 73 16.37 3.81 -5.91
CA ILE A 73 17.60 4.59 -6.08
C ILE A 73 17.24 5.89 -6.79
N VAL A 74 17.52 7.03 -6.15
CA VAL A 74 17.28 8.35 -6.74
C VAL A 74 18.60 8.95 -7.20
N GLY A 75 18.65 9.43 -8.44
CA GLY A 75 19.83 10.02 -9.06
C GLY A 75 20.62 9.01 -9.91
N THR A 76 21.63 9.50 -10.61
CA THR A 76 22.47 8.73 -11.54
C THR A 76 23.94 8.86 -11.17
N GLY A 77 24.72 7.79 -11.37
CA GLY A 77 26.16 7.78 -11.13
C GLY A 77 26.54 7.99 -9.65
N LEU A 78 27.56 8.81 -9.40
CA LEU A 78 28.11 9.07 -8.05
C LEU A 78 27.13 9.75 -7.08
N THR A 79 25.99 10.23 -7.56
CA THR A 79 24.96 10.90 -6.74
C THR A 79 23.79 9.99 -6.36
N ALA A 80 23.83 8.71 -6.78
CA ALA A 80 22.78 7.74 -6.51
C ALA A 80 22.58 7.53 -5.01
N LYS A 81 21.42 7.94 -4.49
CA LYS A 81 21.03 7.75 -3.08
C LYS A 81 19.90 6.75 -2.98
N ARG A 82 20.09 5.71 -2.17
CA ARG A 82 19.02 4.76 -1.82
C ARG A 82 18.03 5.45 -0.89
N ARG A 83 16.78 5.55 -1.32
CA ARG A 83 15.64 6.03 -0.54
C ARG A 83 14.70 4.90 -0.22
N THR A 84 13.82 5.12 0.74
CA THR A 84 12.82 4.14 1.15
C THR A 84 11.43 4.76 1.22
N ALA A 85 10.41 3.96 0.94
CA ALA A 85 9.01 4.31 1.09
C ALA A 85 8.26 3.15 1.78
N ARG A 86 7.02 3.41 2.19
CA ARG A 86 6.15 2.40 2.79
C ARG A 86 4.81 2.39 2.07
N VAL A 87 4.34 1.20 1.75
CA VAL A 87 3.05 0.93 1.12
C VAL A 87 2.25 0.04 2.05
N VAL A 88 0.96 0.29 2.18
CA VAL A 88 0.04 -0.54 2.96
C VAL A 88 -0.61 -1.57 2.04
N CYS A 89 -0.71 -2.82 2.47
CA CYS A 89 -1.46 -3.84 1.73
C CYS A 89 -2.18 -4.80 2.68
N PRO A 90 -3.22 -5.50 2.20
CA PRO A 90 -3.82 -6.62 2.94
C PRO A 90 -2.81 -7.75 3.14
N ILE A 91 -2.82 -8.36 4.32
CA ILE A 91 -1.84 -9.39 4.69
C ILE A 91 -1.86 -10.60 3.73
N GLY A 92 -3.05 -11.06 3.32
CA GLY A 92 -3.21 -12.20 2.41
C GLY A 92 -2.65 -11.94 1.01
N VAL A 93 -2.44 -10.67 0.65
CA VAL A 93 -1.89 -10.26 -0.66
C VAL A 93 -0.41 -9.88 -0.55
N ALA A 94 0.18 -9.84 0.65
CA ALA A 94 1.51 -9.31 0.88
C ALA A 94 2.62 -9.99 0.06
N SER A 95 2.59 -11.32 -0.06
CA SER A 95 3.58 -12.07 -0.85
C SER A 95 3.51 -11.74 -2.33
N LYS A 96 2.28 -11.63 -2.88
CA LYS A 96 2.03 -11.20 -4.27
C LYS A 96 2.40 -9.73 -4.47
N ALA A 97 2.16 -8.91 -3.45
CA ALA A 97 2.52 -7.49 -3.44
C ALA A 97 4.01 -7.29 -3.59
N ILE A 98 4.84 -8.00 -2.81
CA ILE A 98 6.30 -7.87 -2.89
C ILE A 98 6.81 -8.18 -4.31
N VAL A 99 6.33 -9.27 -4.92
CA VAL A 99 6.77 -9.67 -6.27
C VAL A 99 6.33 -8.66 -7.32
N LYS A 100 5.05 -8.26 -7.31
CA LYS A 100 4.51 -7.33 -8.32
C LYS A 100 5.15 -5.95 -8.23
N VAL A 101 5.36 -5.48 -7.01
CA VAL A 101 5.98 -4.18 -6.74
C VAL A 101 7.39 -4.08 -7.30
N LEU A 102 8.18 -5.17 -7.29
CA LEU A 102 9.53 -5.14 -7.89
C LEU A 102 9.51 -4.90 -9.41
N SER A 103 8.41 -5.23 -10.07
CA SER A 103 8.21 -5.01 -11.51
C SER A 103 7.58 -3.65 -11.84
N GLU A 104 7.29 -2.83 -10.83
CA GLU A 104 6.60 -1.55 -11.00
C GLU A 104 7.48 -0.37 -10.56
N LYS A 105 7.11 0.84 -10.97
CA LYS A 105 7.84 2.07 -10.65
C LYS A 105 7.15 2.86 -9.54
N TYR A 106 7.94 3.31 -8.57
CA TYR A 106 7.51 4.24 -7.52
C TYR A 106 7.98 5.65 -7.86
N LYS A 107 7.05 6.60 -8.03
CA LYS A 107 7.34 7.99 -8.45
C LYS A 107 8.19 8.06 -9.73
N GLY A 108 7.95 7.16 -10.68
CA GLY A 108 8.72 7.06 -11.93
C GLY A 108 10.08 6.36 -11.80
N ILE A 109 10.47 5.90 -10.60
CA ILE A 109 11.76 5.28 -10.32
C ILE A 109 11.58 3.77 -10.09
N GLU A 110 12.52 2.98 -10.60
CA GLU A 110 12.54 1.53 -10.41
C GLU A 110 12.83 1.14 -8.96
N ILE A 111 12.11 0.13 -8.48
CA ILE A 111 12.26 -0.36 -7.12
C ILE A 111 13.40 -1.38 -7.08
N SER A 112 14.43 -1.06 -6.30
CA SER A 112 15.59 -1.93 -6.10
C SER A 112 15.33 -3.07 -5.10
N SER A 113 14.42 -2.88 -4.14
CA SER A 113 14.02 -3.94 -3.22
C SER A 113 12.67 -3.66 -2.56
N ALA A 114 11.96 -4.73 -2.21
CA ALA A 114 10.72 -4.70 -1.45
C ALA A 114 10.74 -5.76 -0.35
N GLY A 115 10.14 -5.48 0.80
CA GLY A 115 10.04 -6.46 1.87
C GLY A 115 9.23 -6.00 3.07
N ILE A 116 8.81 -6.95 3.90
CA ILE A 116 8.11 -6.67 5.16
C ILE A 116 9.15 -6.21 6.20
N PRO A 117 8.99 -5.03 6.83
CA PRO A 117 9.85 -4.59 7.91
C PRO A 117 9.88 -5.65 9.03
N ARG A 118 11.03 -6.28 9.22
CA ARG A 118 11.25 -7.15 10.37
C ARG A 118 11.51 -6.28 11.60
N ARG A 119 10.91 -6.64 12.74
CA ARG A 119 11.23 -6.02 14.03
C ARG A 119 12.73 -6.23 14.27
N ARG A 120 13.51 -5.15 14.35
CA ARG A 120 14.91 -5.25 14.81
C ARG A 120 14.84 -5.81 16.22
N ARG A 121 15.36 -7.02 16.40
CA ARG A 121 15.74 -7.47 17.73
C ARG A 121 16.93 -6.60 18.11
N LEU A 122 16.72 -5.71 19.07
CA LEU A 122 17.81 -5.02 19.74
C LEU A 122 18.48 -6.10 20.59
N GLY A 123 19.44 -6.79 19.98
CA GLY A 123 20.41 -7.61 20.70
C GLY A 123 21.54 -6.74 21.20
#